data_AF-A0A2D0J0R5-F1
#
_entry.id   AF-A0A2D0J0R5-F1
#
_cell.length_a   1.000
_cell.length_b   1.000
_cell.length_c   1.000
_cell.angle_alpha   90.00
_cell.angle_beta   90.00
_cell.angle_gamma   90.00
#
_symmetry.space_group_name_H-M   'P 1'
#
loop_
_entity.id
_entity.type
_entity.pdbx_description
1 polymer ?
#
loop_
_entity_poly.entity_id
_entity_poly.type
_entity_poly.pdbx_seq_one_letter_code
_entity_poly.pdbx_strand_id
1 'polypeptide(L)'
;MAERSFVKEVEKLRLGQGELFRGEGILAVTKALLESGVAYIAGYQGAPISHLMDVLADAQEILSEYGIRFENSASEATAAATLAASVNYPLRGAAIFKATVGTNVASDALANLASGGVLGGALIIVGEDYGEGSSIMQERSHAFAMKS
;
A
#
# COMPACT_ATOMS: atom_id res chain seq x y z
N MET A 1 -3.79 18.69 8.77
CA MET A 1 -2.38 18.27 8.67
C MET A 1 -1.98 18.60 7.24
N ALA A 2 -0.97 19.44 7.01
CA ALA A 2 -0.57 19.77 5.64
C ALA A 2 0.09 18.54 4.99
N GLU A 3 -0.26 18.23 3.74
CA GLU A 3 0.41 17.20 2.95
C GLU A 3 1.90 17.50 2.89
N ARG A 4 2.73 16.50 3.20
CA ARG A 4 4.19 16.64 3.09
C ARG A 4 4.57 16.28 1.66
N SER A 5 5.19 17.21 0.95
CA SER A 5 5.66 16.94 -0.41
C SER A 5 6.99 16.17 -0.40
N PHE A 6 7.10 15.21 -1.32
CA PHE A 6 8.22 14.34 -1.63
C PHE A 6 8.66 14.45 -3.10
N VAL A 7 8.25 15.50 -3.83
CA VAL A 7 8.53 15.70 -5.26
C VAL A 7 10.02 15.52 -5.63
N LYS A 8 10.96 15.92 -4.76
CA LYS A 8 12.39 15.73 -5.03
C LYS A 8 12.85 14.31 -4.72
N GLU A 9 12.27 13.72 -3.69
CA GLU A 9 12.60 12.40 -3.19
C GLU A 9 12.12 11.28 -4.12
N VAL A 10 10.95 11.45 -4.77
CA VAL A 10 10.39 10.48 -5.71
C VAL A 10 11.22 10.30 -6.97
N GLU A 11 12.09 11.26 -7.33
CA GLU A 11 13.05 11.08 -8.44
C GLU A 11 13.99 9.88 -8.20
N LYS A 12 14.24 9.52 -6.94
CA LYS A 12 15.03 8.32 -6.61
C LYS A 12 14.35 7.01 -7.03
N LEU A 13 13.05 7.02 -7.33
CA LEU A 13 12.34 5.86 -7.84
C LEU A 13 12.80 5.45 -9.25
N ARG A 14 13.42 6.39 -10.00
CA ARG A 14 13.97 6.16 -11.33
C ARG A 14 15.33 5.46 -11.34
N LEU A 15 15.99 5.34 -10.18
CA LEU A 15 17.29 4.66 -10.08
C LEU A 15 17.19 3.25 -10.69
N GLY A 16 18.08 2.95 -11.61
CA GLY A 16 18.14 1.71 -12.37
C GLY A 16 18.93 0.61 -11.67
N GLN A 17 19.09 -0.51 -12.38
CA GLN A 17 19.83 -1.65 -11.89
C GLN A 17 21.31 -1.29 -11.61
N GLY A 18 21.79 -1.64 -10.42
CA GLY A 18 23.16 -1.38 -9.98
C GLY A 18 23.37 -0.02 -9.32
N GLU A 19 22.37 0.86 -9.33
CA GLU A 19 22.43 2.13 -8.61
C GLU A 19 22.07 1.96 -7.12
N LEU A 20 22.72 2.73 -6.25
CA LEU A 20 22.51 2.66 -4.81
C LEU A 20 21.31 3.51 -4.39
N PHE A 21 20.24 2.87 -3.91
CA PHE A 21 19.11 3.56 -3.29
C PHE A 21 19.43 3.96 -1.82
N ARG A 22 19.24 5.24 -1.49
CA ARG A 22 19.29 5.77 -0.11
C ARG A 22 18.09 6.68 0.16
N GLY A 23 17.22 6.30 1.08
CA GLY A 23 16.01 7.06 1.41
C GLY A 23 15.24 6.51 2.59
N GLU A 24 14.13 7.18 2.92
CA GLU A 24 13.16 6.75 3.93
C GLU A 24 12.48 5.42 3.52
N GLY A 25 12.03 4.64 4.49
CA GLY A 25 11.40 3.33 4.24
C GLY A 25 10.17 3.42 3.32
N ILE A 26 9.38 4.49 3.41
CA ILE A 26 8.22 4.73 2.55
C ILE A 26 8.61 4.85 1.07
N LEU A 27 9.74 5.49 0.75
CA LEU A 27 10.26 5.57 -0.63
C LEU A 27 10.78 4.21 -1.09
N ALA A 28 11.40 3.43 -0.19
CA ALA A 28 11.85 2.08 -0.50
C ALA A 28 10.68 1.14 -0.79
N VAL A 29 9.58 1.24 -0.04
CA VAL A 29 8.33 0.50 -0.29
C VAL A 29 7.75 0.87 -1.64
N THR A 30 7.66 2.17 -1.96
CA THR A 30 7.19 2.62 -3.29
C THR A 30 8.10 2.07 -4.40
N LYS A 31 9.42 2.18 -4.26
CA LYS A 31 10.38 1.61 -5.24
C LYS A 31 10.18 0.11 -5.44
N ALA A 32 10.00 -0.64 -4.36
CA ALA A 32 9.73 -2.07 -4.42
C ALA A 32 8.40 -2.39 -5.11
N LEU A 33 7.35 -1.58 -4.92
CA LEU A 33 6.10 -1.74 -5.66
C LEU A 33 6.32 -1.59 -7.17
N LEU A 34 7.01 -0.54 -7.61
CA LEU A 34 7.35 -0.34 -9.03
C LEU A 34 8.12 -1.54 -9.59
N GLU A 35 9.18 -1.98 -8.91
CA GLU A 35 10.03 -3.08 -9.36
C GLU A 35 9.33 -4.45 -9.30
N SER A 36 8.32 -4.60 -8.46
CA SER A 36 7.54 -5.83 -8.37
C SER A 36 6.53 -6.01 -9.51
N GLY A 37 6.32 -4.98 -10.34
CA GLY A 37 5.38 -5.00 -11.46
C GLY A 37 3.92 -5.05 -11.01
N VAL A 38 3.55 -4.31 -9.96
CA VAL A 38 2.12 -4.09 -9.66
C VAL A 38 1.47 -3.32 -10.80
N ALA A 39 0.24 -3.70 -11.16
CA ALA A 39 -0.56 -3.01 -12.16
C ALA A 39 -1.39 -1.88 -11.53
N TYR A 40 -1.69 -1.98 -10.22
CA TYR A 40 -2.47 -0.99 -9.51
C TYR A 40 -2.18 -0.97 -8.01
N ILE A 41 -2.42 0.18 -7.41
CA ILE A 41 -2.27 0.46 -5.98
C ILE A 41 -3.51 1.23 -5.53
N ALA A 42 -4.22 0.71 -4.54
CA ALA A 42 -5.34 1.39 -3.91
C ALA A 42 -4.98 1.67 -2.44
N GLY A 43 -5.15 2.91 -1.98
CA GLY A 43 -4.77 3.26 -0.62
C GLY A 43 -5.78 4.14 0.08
N TYR A 44 -5.89 3.98 1.39
CA TYR A 44 -6.64 4.89 2.26
C TYR A 44 -5.70 5.47 3.32
N GLN A 45 -5.71 6.79 3.45
CA GLN A 45 -4.84 7.52 4.36
C GLN A 45 -5.16 7.28 5.83
N GLY A 46 -4.12 7.20 6.66
CA GLY A 46 -4.25 7.13 8.11
C GLY A 46 -2.89 6.94 8.77
N ALA A 47 -2.67 7.58 9.93
CA ALA A 47 -1.44 7.38 10.69
C ALA A 47 -1.28 5.90 11.09
N PRO A 48 -0.06 5.33 11.01
CA PRO A 48 1.22 5.96 10.68
C PRO A 48 1.59 5.96 9.17
N ILE A 49 0.71 5.51 8.28
CA ILE A 49 1.05 5.28 6.86
C ILE A 49 0.69 6.43 5.90
N SER A 50 0.18 7.55 6.42
CA SER A 50 -0.22 8.71 5.61
C SER A 50 0.89 9.19 4.67
N HIS A 51 2.15 9.21 5.09
CA HIS A 51 3.25 9.67 4.23
C HIS A 51 3.57 8.73 3.06
N LEU A 52 3.21 7.45 3.14
CA LEU A 52 3.30 6.57 1.97
C LEU A 52 2.30 7.01 0.89
N MET A 53 1.11 7.48 1.30
CA MET A 53 0.11 8.04 0.38
C MET A 53 0.61 9.32 -0.27
N ASP A 54 1.24 10.22 0.51
CA ASP A 54 1.87 11.44 -0.02
C ASP A 54 2.94 11.11 -1.09
N VAL A 55 3.81 10.12 -0.81
CA VAL A 55 4.84 9.65 -1.77
C VAL A 55 4.21 9.09 -3.04
N LEU A 56 3.14 8.30 -2.94
CA LEU A 56 2.46 7.72 -4.11
C LEU A 56 1.76 8.78 -4.96
N ALA A 57 1.17 9.79 -4.32
CA ALA A 57 0.56 10.93 -4.99
C ALA A 57 1.62 11.74 -5.75
N ASP A 58 2.75 12.07 -5.11
CA ASP A 58 3.84 12.79 -5.77
C ASP A 58 4.55 11.96 -6.84
N ALA A 59 4.50 10.62 -6.75
CA ALA A 59 5.05 9.70 -7.75
C ALA A 59 4.10 9.37 -8.92
N GLN A 60 2.92 9.99 -9.00
CA GLN A 60 1.87 9.67 -9.98
C GLN A 60 2.37 9.66 -11.45
N GLU A 61 3.23 10.61 -11.82
CA GLU A 61 3.81 10.68 -13.16
C GLU A 61 4.68 9.44 -13.45
N ILE A 62 5.58 9.10 -12.52
CA ILE A 62 6.45 7.92 -12.62
C ILE A 62 5.60 6.65 -12.69
N LEU A 63 4.61 6.50 -11.81
CA LEU A 63 3.70 5.35 -11.83
C LEU A 63 3.01 5.18 -13.18
N SER A 64 2.59 6.29 -13.79
CA SER A 64 1.91 6.30 -15.09
C SER A 64 2.83 5.84 -16.24
N GLU A 65 4.13 6.17 -16.20
CA GLU A 65 5.11 5.68 -17.18
C GLU A 65 5.27 4.16 -17.15
N TYR A 66 5.11 3.54 -15.98
CA TYR A 66 5.12 2.10 -15.81
C TYR A 66 3.73 1.46 -15.98
N GLY A 67 2.70 2.24 -16.33
CA GLY A 67 1.32 1.77 -16.50
C GLY A 67 0.63 1.38 -15.19
N ILE A 68 1.10 1.89 -14.05
CA ILE A 68 0.57 1.59 -12.71
C ILE A 68 -0.53 2.59 -12.36
N ARG A 69 -1.73 2.09 -12.06
CA ARG A 69 -2.84 2.92 -11.57
C ARG A 69 -2.75 3.09 -10.06
N PHE A 70 -2.55 4.31 -9.58
CA PHE A 70 -2.75 4.66 -8.16
C PHE A 70 -4.13 5.30 -7.95
N GLU A 71 -4.80 4.93 -6.87
CA GLU A 71 -6.09 5.51 -6.47
C GLU A 71 -6.16 5.74 -4.95
N ASN A 72 -6.51 6.97 -4.57
CA ASN A 72 -6.89 7.29 -3.20
C ASN A 72 -8.35 6.86 -2.97
N SER A 73 -8.51 5.83 -2.15
CA SER A 73 -9.78 5.17 -1.87
C SER A 73 -10.61 5.96 -0.85
N ALA A 74 -11.91 5.69 -0.78
CA ALA A 74 -12.81 6.35 0.17
C ALA A 74 -12.75 5.76 1.59
N SER A 75 -12.24 4.54 1.72
CA SER A 75 -12.09 3.79 2.99
C SER A 75 -11.13 2.62 2.84
N GLU A 76 -10.69 2.03 3.96
CA GLU A 76 -9.91 0.79 3.98
C GLU A 76 -10.64 -0.37 3.30
N ALA A 77 -11.96 -0.43 3.45
CA ALA A 77 -12.81 -1.44 2.80
C ALA A 77 -12.75 -1.31 1.27
N THR A 78 -12.85 -0.09 0.73
CA THR A 78 -12.76 0.13 -0.72
C THR A 78 -11.36 -0.11 -1.26
N ALA A 79 -10.31 0.26 -0.50
CA ALA A 79 -8.93 -0.05 -0.85
C ALA A 79 -8.71 -1.57 -0.96
N ALA A 80 -9.16 -2.34 0.04
CA ALA A 80 -9.06 -3.79 0.03
C ALA A 80 -9.93 -4.44 -1.07
N ALA A 81 -11.14 -3.94 -1.30
CA ALA A 81 -12.05 -4.46 -2.33
C ALA A 81 -11.48 -4.34 -3.75
N THR A 82 -10.62 -3.34 -4.01
CA THR A 82 -9.93 -3.19 -5.30
C THR A 82 -9.04 -4.41 -5.61
N LEU A 83 -8.60 -5.19 -4.60
CA LEU A 83 -7.88 -6.45 -4.81
C LEU A 83 -8.72 -7.53 -5.51
N ALA A 84 -10.04 -7.36 -5.61
CA ALA A 84 -10.89 -8.22 -6.44
C ALA A 84 -10.47 -8.24 -7.92
N ALA A 85 -9.81 -7.20 -8.43
CA ALA A 85 -9.25 -7.25 -9.78
C ALA A 85 -8.18 -8.36 -9.91
N SER A 86 -7.31 -8.55 -8.92
CA SER A 86 -6.33 -9.65 -8.86
C SER A 86 -6.97 -11.04 -8.68
N VAL A 87 -8.20 -11.12 -8.18
CA VAL A 87 -8.98 -12.37 -8.15
C VAL A 87 -9.38 -12.78 -9.57
N ASN A 88 -9.90 -11.82 -10.34
CA ASN A 88 -10.53 -12.08 -11.63
C ASN A 88 -9.55 -12.04 -12.81
N TYR A 89 -8.40 -11.35 -12.66
CA TYR A 89 -7.43 -11.12 -13.71
C TYR A 89 -6.01 -11.44 -13.24
N PRO A 90 -5.08 -11.78 -14.15
CA PRO A 90 -3.68 -12.07 -13.82
C PRO A 90 -2.87 -10.78 -13.54
N LEU A 91 -3.44 -9.88 -12.73
CA LEU A 91 -2.87 -8.59 -12.37
C LEU A 91 -2.36 -8.62 -10.92
N ARG A 92 -1.24 -7.93 -10.68
CA ARG A 92 -0.68 -7.76 -9.32
C ARG A 92 -1.19 -6.45 -8.73
N GLY A 93 -1.90 -6.52 -7.60
CA GLY A 93 -2.46 -5.36 -6.90
C GLY A 93 -1.85 -5.17 -5.52
N ALA A 94 -1.82 -3.91 -5.06
CA ALA A 94 -1.50 -3.57 -3.69
C ALA A 94 -2.62 -2.75 -3.03
N ALA A 95 -2.93 -3.07 -1.77
CA ALA A 95 -3.83 -2.29 -0.92
C ALA A 95 -3.05 -1.70 0.26
N ILE A 96 -3.30 -0.43 0.59
CA ILE A 96 -2.59 0.31 1.64
C ILE A 96 -3.59 0.91 2.61
N PHE A 97 -3.42 0.66 3.91
CA PHE A 97 -4.21 1.29 4.95
C PHE A 97 -3.57 1.12 6.33
N LYS A 98 -4.08 1.84 7.33
CA LYS A 98 -3.65 1.67 8.72
C LYS A 98 -4.23 0.37 9.32
N ALA A 99 -3.50 -0.24 10.24
CA ALA A 99 -3.96 -1.36 11.05
C ALA A 99 -3.94 -0.97 12.55
N THR A 100 -4.62 -1.68 13.45
CA THR A 100 -5.49 -2.85 13.25
C THR A 100 -6.92 -2.50 12.86
N VAL A 101 -7.45 -1.35 13.28
CA VAL A 101 -8.87 -1.00 13.05
C VAL A 101 -9.21 -0.86 11.57
N GLY A 102 -8.28 -0.42 10.73
CA GLY A 102 -8.52 -0.38 9.28
C GLY A 102 -8.62 -1.79 8.69
N THR A 103 -7.90 -2.76 9.25
CA THR A 103 -8.07 -4.19 8.92
C THR A 103 -9.46 -4.69 9.33
N ASN A 104 -10.03 -4.24 10.45
CA ASN A 104 -11.41 -4.55 10.83
C ASN A 104 -12.40 -3.99 9.79
N VAL A 105 -12.21 -2.74 9.36
CA VAL A 105 -13.02 -2.11 8.30
C VAL A 105 -12.91 -2.88 6.99
N ALA A 106 -11.72 -3.36 6.65
CA ALA A 106 -11.44 -4.14 5.44
C ALA A 106 -11.82 -5.64 5.52
N SER A 107 -12.27 -6.13 6.69
CA SER A 107 -12.35 -7.56 6.99
C SER A 107 -13.18 -8.37 5.99
N ASP A 108 -14.32 -7.86 5.54
CA ASP A 108 -15.18 -8.56 4.57
C ASP A 108 -14.47 -8.78 3.22
N ALA A 109 -13.86 -7.73 2.67
CA ALA A 109 -13.10 -7.83 1.43
C ALA A 109 -11.90 -8.79 1.56
N LEU A 110 -11.18 -8.72 2.69
CA LEU A 110 -10.05 -9.60 2.98
C LEU A 110 -10.46 -11.07 3.15
N ALA A 111 -11.59 -11.33 3.81
CA ALA A 111 -12.11 -12.69 3.99
C ALA A 111 -12.49 -13.32 2.64
N ASN A 112 -13.13 -12.56 1.75
CA ASN A 112 -13.45 -13.02 0.39
C ASN A 112 -12.18 -13.31 -0.42
N LEU A 113 -11.21 -12.39 -0.39
CA LEU A 113 -9.92 -12.53 -1.07
C LEU A 113 -9.16 -13.78 -0.59
N ALA A 114 -9.05 -13.96 0.73
CA ALA A 114 -8.32 -15.08 1.33
C ALA A 114 -9.00 -16.43 1.11
N SER A 115 -10.34 -16.45 1.03
CA SER A 115 -11.11 -17.68 0.83
C SER A 115 -11.00 -18.20 -0.61
N GLY A 116 -11.07 -17.30 -1.60
CA GLY A 116 -11.02 -17.66 -3.01
C GLY A 116 -9.60 -17.73 -3.60
N GLY A 117 -8.64 -17.05 -2.97
CA GLY A 117 -7.32 -16.82 -3.53
C GLY A 117 -7.36 -15.80 -4.68
N VAL A 118 -6.20 -15.63 -5.34
CA VAL A 118 -6.04 -14.69 -6.46
C VAL A 118 -5.42 -15.38 -7.67
N LEU A 119 -5.83 -14.97 -8.87
CA LEU A 119 -5.21 -15.42 -10.12
C LEU A 119 -3.88 -14.70 -10.38
N GLY A 120 -3.82 -13.40 -10.09
CA GLY A 120 -2.61 -12.59 -10.18
C GLY A 120 -1.82 -12.61 -8.86
N GLY A 121 -1.71 -11.45 -8.22
CA GLY A 121 -1.08 -11.34 -6.91
C GLY A 121 -1.69 -10.20 -6.11
N ALA A 122 -1.76 -10.36 -4.79
CA ALA A 122 -2.26 -9.33 -3.88
C ALA A 122 -1.25 -9.09 -2.75
N LEU A 123 -0.93 -7.82 -2.51
CA LEU A 123 -0.13 -7.36 -1.39
C LEU A 123 -0.95 -6.40 -0.53
N ILE A 124 -0.89 -6.58 0.78
CA ILE A 124 -1.52 -5.66 1.73
C ILE A 124 -0.39 -5.02 2.53
N ILE A 125 -0.30 -3.69 2.48
CA ILE A 125 0.68 -2.90 3.21
C ILE A 125 -0.06 -2.20 4.35
N VAL A 126 0.31 -2.57 5.58
CA VAL A 126 -0.33 -2.02 6.77
C VAL A 126 0.59 -1.05 7.50
N GLY A 127 0.04 0.09 7.91
CA GLY A 127 0.66 0.97 8.89
C GLY A 127 0.31 0.54 10.30
N GLU A 128 1.29 0.15 11.10
CA GLU A 128 1.15 -0.13 12.53
C GLU A 128 2.22 0.62 13.31
N ASP A 129 1.84 1.16 14.46
CA ASP A 129 2.72 1.88 15.39
C ASP A 129 2.49 1.42 16.84
N TYR A 130 2.29 0.12 17.04
CA TYR A 130 2.21 -0.47 18.38
C TYR A 130 3.39 0.00 19.24
N GLY A 131 3.11 0.62 20.38
CA GLY A 131 4.11 1.19 21.28
C GLY A 131 4.65 2.58 20.89
N GLU A 132 4.26 3.15 19.75
CA GLU A 132 4.83 4.40 19.20
C GLU A 132 3.85 5.60 19.18
N GLY A 133 2.63 5.43 19.70
CA GLY A 133 1.76 6.53 20.16
C GLY A 133 1.17 7.47 19.11
N SER A 134 1.47 7.29 17.82
CA SER A 134 0.78 8.03 16.74
C SER A 134 -0.67 7.56 16.56
N SER A 135 -0.98 6.34 17.00
CA SER A 135 -2.29 5.79 17.19
C SER A 135 -2.56 5.49 18.68
N ILE A 136 -3.80 5.72 19.08
CA ILE A 136 -4.26 5.42 20.46
C ILE A 136 -4.33 3.90 20.68
N MET A 137 -4.52 3.13 19.61
CA MET A 137 -4.75 1.69 19.70
C MET A 137 -3.43 0.93 19.89
N GLN A 138 -3.39 0.04 20.87
CA GLN A 138 -2.21 -0.77 21.18
C GLN A 138 -2.43 -2.24 20.81
N GLU A 139 -3.07 -2.47 19.66
CA GLU A 139 -3.27 -3.80 19.10
C GLU A 139 -2.19 -4.10 18.07
N ARG A 140 -1.93 -5.39 17.82
CA ARG A 140 -0.95 -5.85 16.82
C ARG A 140 -1.66 -6.51 15.65
N SER A 141 -1.21 -6.18 14.44
CA SER A 141 -1.68 -6.71 13.15
C SER A 141 -1.30 -8.18 12.96
N HIS A 142 -0.33 -8.67 13.74
CA HIS A 142 0.14 -10.06 13.66
C HIS A 142 -1.00 -11.09 13.75
N ALA A 143 -2.02 -10.84 14.58
CA ALA A 143 -3.16 -11.74 14.72
C ALA A 143 -3.99 -11.89 13.43
N PHE A 144 -3.95 -10.90 12.53
CA PHE A 144 -4.64 -10.94 11.23
C PHE A 144 -3.83 -11.67 10.15
N ALA A 145 -2.54 -11.93 10.40
CA ALA A 145 -1.62 -12.58 9.45
C ALA A 145 -1.28 -14.02 9.85
N MET A 146 -2.14 -14.68 10.63
CA MET A 146 -1.92 -16.07 11.01
C MET A 146 -2.00 -16.97 9.77
N LYS A 147 -0.94 -17.74 9.56
CA LYS A 147 -0.80 -18.70 8.47
C LYS A 147 -1.86 -19.80 8.62
N SER A 148 -2.59 -20.09 7.55
CA SER A 148 -3.43 -21.29 7.42
C SER A 148 -2.62 -22.56 7.19
#